data_AF-A0A352KPW8-F1
#
_entry.id   AF-A0A352KPW8-F1
#
_cell.length_a   1.000
_cell.length_b   1.000
_cell.length_c   1.000
_cell.angle_alpha   90.00
_cell.angle_beta   90.00
_cell.angle_gamma   90.00
#
_symmetry.space_group_name_H-M   'P 1'
#
loop_
_entity.id
_entity.type
_entity.pdbx_description
1 polymer ?
#
loop_
_entity_poly.entity_id
_entity_poly.type
_entity_poly.pdbx_seq_one_letter_code
_entity_poly.pdbx_strand_id
1 'polypeptide(L)'
;ITTISASISVGMHATTSSIRQEFDRQVLGIEPEQLHSRWSGLVFSGKASMPELVNNDKEMLEWVQRKINSIGYIDEDNLTEEVKLLYRHSR
;
A
#
# COMPACT_ATOMS: atom_id res chain seq x y z
N ILE A 1 31.03 1.02 4.09
CA ILE A 1 29.75 1.67 4.45
C ILE A 1 28.69 0.97 3.61
N THR A 2 27.97 0.01 4.18
CA THR A 2 26.95 -0.74 3.45
C THR A 2 25.75 0.18 3.30
N THR A 3 25.50 0.69 2.10
CA THR A 3 24.27 1.43 1.80
C THR A 3 23.12 0.47 1.99
N ILE A 4 22.41 0.57 3.11
CA ILE A 4 21.15 -0.14 3.30
C ILE A 4 20.15 0.60 2.41
N SER A 5 20.02 0.16 1.16
CA SER A 5 18.85 0.49 0.35
C SER A 5 17.65 -0.18 1.02
N ALA A 6 17.01 0.53 1.95
CA ALA A 6 15.78 0.07 2.57
C ALA A 6 14.67 0.16 1.51
N SER A 7 14.45 -0.92 0.78
CA SER A 7 13.32 -1.05 -0.13
C SER A 7 12.05 -1.21 0.70
N ILE A 8 11.16 -0.21 0.66
CA ILE A 8 9.84 -0.31 1.27
C ILE A 8 8.96 -1.15 0.35
N SER A 9 8.40 -2.24 0.87
CA SER A 9 7.40 -3.02 0.17
C SER A 9 6.03 -2.37 0.35
N VAL A 10 5.33 -2.12 -0.75
CA VAL A 10 3.97 -1.55 -0.71
C VAL A 10 2.96 -2.64 -0.99
N GLY A 11 2.00 -2.79 -0.09
CA GLY A 11 0.84 -3.63 -0.25
C GLY A 11 -0.36 -2.82 -0.70
N MET A 12 -1.17 -3.36 -1.60
CA MET A 12 -2.36 -2.73 -2.15
C MET A 12 -3.49 -3.76 -2.21
N HIS A 13 -4.73 -3.33 -2.00
CA HIS A 13 -5.86 -4.22 -2.26
C HIS A 13 -6.03 -4.52 -3.74
N ALA A 14 -6.76 -5.60 -4.03
CA ALA A 14 -7.19 -5.94 -5.38
C ALA A 14 -7.86 -4.75 -6.07
N THR A 15 -7.68 -4.65 -7.40
CA THR A 15 -8.16 -3.51 -8.19
C THR A 15 -9.67 -3.32 -8.17
N THR A 16 -10.41 -4.39 -7.92
CA THR A 16 -11.87 -4.41 -7.79
C THR A 16 -12.36 -3.99 -6.40
N SER A 17 -11.47 -3.84 -5.42
CA SER A 17 -11.86 -3.52 -4.05
C SER A 17 -12.32 -2.07 -3.93
N SER A 18 -13.42 -1.85 -3.21
CA SER A 18 -13.97 -0.51 -2.95
C SER A 18 -13.00 0.35 -2.14
N ILE A 19 -12.32 -0.23 -1.14
CA ILE A 19 -11.33 0.49 -0.32
C ILE A 19 -10.18 1.03 -1.17
N ARG A 20 -9.74 0.29 -2.20
CA ARG A 20 -8.70 0.76 -3.11
C ARG A 20 -9.19 1.95 -3.93
N GLN A 21 -10.39 1.86 -4.49
CA GLN A 21 -10.96 2.95 -5.28
C GLN A 21 -11.12 4.22 -4.45
N GLU A 22 -11.58 4.07 -3.21
CA GLU A 22 -11.69 5.17 -2.24
C GLU A 22 -10.32 5.76 -1.90
N PHE A 23 -9.33 4.92 -1.59
CA PHE A 23 -7.98 5.36 -1.29
C PHE A 23 -7.32 6.10 -2.46
N ASP A 24 -7.42 5.54 -3.67
CA ASP A 24 -6.85 6.12 -4.88
C ASP A 24 -7.44 7.52 -5.14
N ARG A 25 -8.77 7.68 -4.97
CA ARG A 25 -9.45 8.96 -5.23
C ARG A 25 -9.34 9.96 -4.10
N GLN A 26 -9.59 9.56 -2.86
CA GLN A 26 -9.69 10.48 -1.73
C GLN A 26 -8.34 10.77 -1.07
N VAL A 27 -7.42 9.80 -1.05
CA VAL A 27 -6.11 9.96 -0.41
C VAL A 27 -5.05 10.36 -1.43
N LEU A 28 -4.99 9.66 -2.57
CA LEU A 28 -3.99 9.96 -3.60
C LEU A 28 -4.44 11.03 -4.60
N GLY A 29 -5.74 11.31 -4.71
CA GLY A 29 -6.28 12.30 -5.65
C GLY A 29 -6.13 11.90 -7.12
N ILE A 30 -6.08 10.60 -7.41
CA ILE A 30 -5.89 10.07 -8.77
C ILE A 30 -6.87 8.94 -9.08
N GLU A 31 -7.18 8.80 -10.37
CA GLU A 31 -7.98 7.66 -10.82
C GLU A 31 -7.18 6.35 -10.79
N PRO A 32 -7.80 5.20 -10.48
CA PRO A 32 -7.12 3.91 -10.37
C PRO A 32 -6.29 3.51 -11.60
N GLU A 33 -6.74 3.87 -12.80
CA GLU A 33 -6.03 3.62 -14.07
C GLU A 33 -4.74 4.45 -14.17
N GLN A 34 -4.75 5.67 -13.64
CA GLN A 34 -3.58 6.55 -13.65
C GLN A 34 -2.52 6.07 -12.65
N LEU A 35 -2.95 5.51 -11.51
CA LEU A 35 -2.04 4.93 -10.52
C LEU A 35 -1.21 3.79 -11.12
N HIS A 36 -1.82 2.92 -11.93
CA HIS A 36 -1.11 1.83 -12.60
C HIS A 36 0.02 2.32 -13.52
N SER A 37 -0.26 3.37 -14.31
CA SER A 37 0.75 4.00 -15.18
C SER A 37 1.88 4.64 -14.39
N ARG A 38 1.55 5.38 -13.32
CA ARG A 38 2.55 5.99 -12.43
C ARG A 38 3.48 4.94 -11.82
N TRP A 39 2.90 3.85 -11.33
CA TRP A 39 3.68 2.79 -10.71
C TRP A 39 4.58 2.06 -11.71
N SER A 40 4.08 1.79 -12.92
CA SER A 40 4.89 1.23 -14.01
C SER A 40 6.11 2.10 -14.33
N GLY A 41 5.97 3.43 -14.31
CA GLY A 41 7.10 4.36 -14.49
C GLY A 41 8.13 4.30 -13.35
N LEU A 42 7.68 4.14 -12.10
CA LEU A 42 8.58 4.01 -10.94
C LEU A 42 9.36 2.69 -10.98
N VAL A 43 8.71 1.60 -11.36
CA VAL A 43 9.34 0.29 -11.53
C VAL A 43 10.35 0.33 -12.67
N PHE A 44 9.98 0.89 -13.81
CA PHE A 44 10.87 0.98 -14.98
C PHE A 44 12.12 1.83 -14.70
N SER A 45 11.99 2.90 -13.91
CA SER A 45 13.14 3.73 -13.49
C SER A 45 13.96 3.14 -12.35
N GLY A 46 13.60 1.96 -11.83
CA GLY A 46 14.30 1.30 -10.72
C GLY A 46 14.15 2.03 -9.37
N LYS A 47 13.21 2.97 -9.28
CA LYS A 47 12.98 3.79 -8.07
C LYS A 47 12.05 3.12 -7.06
N ALA A 48 11.22 2.18 -7.51
CA ALA A 48 10.32 1.44 -6.64
C ALA A 48 10.13 0.00 -7.15
N SER A 49 9.70 -0.89 -6.25
CA SER A 49 9.27 -2.24 -6.60
C SER A 49 7.75 -2.27 -6.85
N MET A 50 7.31 -3.24 -7.65
CA MET A 50 5.88 -3.44 -7.91
C MET A 50 5.17 -3.80 -6.59
N PRO A 51 3.97 -3.26 -6.33
CA PRO A 51 3.27 -3.49 -5.09
C PRO A 51 2.66 -4.89 -5.11
N GLU A 52 2.49 -5.47 -3.94
CA GLU A 52 1.81 -6.75 -3.79
C GLU A 52 0.32 -6.54 -3.61
N LEU A 53 -0.46 -7.38 -4.28
CA LEU A 53 -1.91 -7.36 -4.20
C LEU A 53 -2.38 -8.29 -3.09
N VAL A 54 -3.20 -7.76 -2.18
CA VAL A 54 -3.92 -8.53 -1.16
C VAL A 54 -5.43 -8.47 -1.41
N ASN A 55 -6.15 -9.49 -0.96
CA ASN A 55 -7.59 -9.60 -1.22
C ASN A 55 -8.44 -8.86 -0.18
N ASN A 56 -7.94 -8.68 1.04
CA ASN A 56 -8.68 -8.06 2.14
C ASN A 56 -7.76 -7.51 3.25
N ASP A 57 -8.35 -6.78 4.21
CA ASP A 57 -7.63 -6.12 5.31
C ASP A 57 -6.92 -7.11 6.23
N LYS A 58 -7.51 -8.28 6.47
CA LYS A 58 -6.87 -9.32 7.29
C LYS A 58 -5.58 -9.83 6.63
N GLU A 59 -5.62 -10.07 5.33
CA GLU A 59 -4.44 -10.45 4.56
C GLU A 59 -3.41 -9.31 4.54
N MET A 60 -3.84 -8.05 4.46
CA MET A 60 -2.95 -6.89 4.59
C MET A 60 -2.24 -6.87 5.95
N LEU A 61 -2.96 -7.08 7.05
CA LEU A 61 -2.39 -7.13 8.39
C LEU A 61 -1.37 -8.25 8.54
N GLU A 62 -1.73 -9.47 8.13
CA GLU A 62 -0.82 -10.62 8.16
C GLU A 62 0.43 -10.37 7.30
N TRP A 63 0.25 -9.73 6.15
CA TRP A 63 1.34 -9.38 5.23
C TRP A 63 2.30 -8.36 5.84
N VAL A 64 1.77 -7.29 6.45
CA VAL A 64 2.58 -6.25 7.12
C VAL A 64 3.36 -6.85 8.29
N GLN A 65 2.74 -7.71 9.08
CA GLN A 65 3.40 -8.37 10.21
C GLN A 65 4.55 -9.29 9.78
N ARG A 66 4.42 -9.96 8.63
CA ARG A 66 5.44 -10.90 8.13
C ARG A 66 6.58 -10.19 7.40
N LYS A 67 6.35 -9.00 6.82
CA LYS A 67 7.34 -8.30 6.00
C LYS A 67 7.89 -7.07 6.71
N ILE A 68 9.18 -7.13 7.03
CA ILE A 68 9.93 -5.97 7.53
C ILE A 68 9.95 -4.90 6.43
N ASN A 69 9.82 -3.63 6.83
CA ASN A 69 9.76 -2.47 5.92
C ASN A 69 8.61 -2.52 4.92
N SER A 70 7.44 -2.95 5.37
CA SER A 70 6.23 -2.96 4.56
C SER A 70 5.25 -1.86 4.98
N ILE A 71 4.46 -1.38 4.03
CA ILE A 71 3.36 -0.45 4.28
C ILE A 71 2.15 -0.86 3.45
N GLY A 72 0.97 -0.69 4.02
CA GLY A 72 -0.31 -0.87 3.36
C GLY A 72 -1.33 0.09 3.96
N TYR A 73 -2.55 0.02 3.45
CA TYR A 73 -3.71 0.70 4.02
C TYR A 73 -4.77 -0.35 4.34
N ILE A 74 -5.65 -0.06 5.29
CA ILE A 74 -6.79 -0.89 5.70
C ILE A 74 -7.93 0.03 6.12
N ASP A 75 -9.13 -0.52 6.28
CA ASP A 75 -10.20 0.18 6.96
C ASP A 75 -9.85 0.34 8.45
N GLU A 76 -10.21 1.49 9.01
CA GLU A 76 -9.94 1.78 10.43
C GLU A 76 -10.69 0.80 11.35
N ASP A 77 -11.87 0.32 10.93
CA ASP A 77 -12.64 -0.65 11.69
C ASP A 77 -11.91 -1.99 11.87
N ASN A 78 -10.93 -2.28 11.01
CA ASN A 78 -10.12 -3.49 11.06
C ASN A 78 -8.74 -3.28 11.70
N LEU A 79 -8.45 -2.08 12.24
CA LEU A 79 -7.16 -1.78 12.86
C LEU A 79 -6.94 -2.60 14.14
N THR A 80 -5.76 -3.22 14.25
CA THR A 80 -5.33 -3.94 15.46
C THR A 80 -4.09 -3.30 16.08
N GLU A 81 -3.82 -3.61 17.35
CA GLU A 81 -2.61 -3.14 18.07
C GLU A 81 -1.31 -3.79 17.54
N GLU A 82 -1.42 -4.79 16.66
CA GLU A 82 -0.30 -5.54 16.07
C GLU A 82 0.44 -4.74 14.98
N VAL A 83 -0.18 -3.66 14.49
CA VAL A 83 0.41 -2.79 13.47
C VAL A 83 0.47 -1.34 13.98
N LYS A 84 1.43 -0.59 13.43
CA LYS A 84 1.57 0.81 13.77
C LYS A 84 0.81 1.67 12.77
N LEU A 85 -0.21 2.38 13.24
CA LEU A 85 -0.89 3.41 12.47
C LEU A 85 0.06 4.57 12.16
N LEU A 86 0.24 4.88 10.88
CA LEU A 86 1.10 5.99 10.42
C LEU A 86 0.28 7.21 9.99
N TYR A 87 -0.88 7.00 9.39
CA TYR A 87 -1.74 8.04 8.87
C TYR A 87 -3.19 7.61 8.96
N ARG A 88 -4.06 8.54 9.40
CA ARG A 88 -5.51 8.41 9.36
C ARG A 88 -6.06 9.51 8.48
N HIS A 89 -6.83 9.14 7.46
CA HIS A 89 -7.52 10.10 6.64
C HIS A 89 -8.80 10.54 7.36
N SER A 90 -8.88 11.82 7.76
CA SER A 90 -10.14 12.41 8.20
C SER A 90 -10.91 12.84 6.95
N ARG A 91 -12.14 12.34 6.81
CA ARG A 91 -13.13 12.93 5.90
C ARG A 91 -13.43 14.39 6.27
#